data_AF-A0A7V4IKL8-F1
#
_entry.id   AF-A0A7V4IKL8-F1
#
_cell.length_a   1.000
_cell.length_b   1.000
_cell.length_c   1.000
_cell.angle_alpha   90.00
_cell.angle_beta   90.00
_cell.angle_gamma   90.00
#
_symmetry.space_group_name_H-M   'P 1'
#
loop_
_entity.id
_entity.type
_entity.pdbx_description
1 polymer ?
#
loop_
_entity_poly.entity_id
_entity_poly.type
_entity_poly.pdbx_seq_one_letter_code
_entity_poly.pdbx_strand_id
1 'polypeptide(L)'
;SGFTDTAYLKWNGPARLTKSMRDNLLLNKKPAFKKEAGLWIEAGEKIKHTKIQKATRIGVDYAGEYRLKPWRYYIKDNKFISKK
;
A
#
# COMPACT_ATOMS: atom_id res chain seq x y z
N SER A 1 -29.67 10.30 -2.66
CA SER A 1 -28.68 10.00 -3.71
C SER A 1 -27.42 10.81 -3.44
N GLY A 2 -26.24 10.19 -3.42
CA GLY A 2 -24.95 10.90 -3.51
C GLY A 2 -24.14 11.10 -2.22
N PHE A 3 -23.83 10.03 -1.48
CA PHE A 3 -22.61 10.02 -0.67
C PHE A 3 -21.47 9.64 -1.62
N THR A 4 -20.61 10.58 -2.00
CA THR A 4 -19.56 10.29 -2.99
C THR A 4 -18.51 9.35 -2.39
N ASP A 5 -18.50 8.13 -2.93
CA ASP A 5 -17.56 7.02 -2.70
C ASP A 5 -16.12 7.46 -3.06
N THR A 6 -15.53 8.36 -2.27
CA THR A 6 -14.20 8.96 -2.53
C THR A 6 -13.21 8.71 -1.40
N ALA A 7 -13.64 8.10 -0.29
CA ALA A 7 -12.77 7.78 0.83
C ALA A 7 -11.57 6.91 0.41
N TYR A 8 -11.75 6.01 -0.56
CA TYR A 8 -10.67 5.15 -1.05
C TYR A 8 -9.56 5.91 -1.80
N LEU A 9 -9.87 7.09 -2.38
CA LEU A 9 -8.87 7.95 -3.04
C LEU A 9 -7.81 8.49 -2.06
N LYS A 10 -8.07 8.45 -0.75
CA LYS A 10 -7.10 8.86 0.27
C LYS A 10 -6.03 7.79 0.52
N TRP A 11 -6.35 6.53 0.26
CA TRP A 11 -5.53 5.37 0.64
C TRP A 11 -4.94 4.63 -0.58
N ASN A 12 -5.35 5.01 -1.80
CA ASN A 12 -4.97 4.34 -3.05
C ASN A 12 -3.61 4.78 -3.61
N GLY A 13 -2.59 4.85 -2.77
CA GLY A 13 -1.21 5.10 -3.23
C GLY A 13 -0.26 5.44 -2.10
N PRO A 14 1.05 5.20 -2.27
CA PRO A 14 2.02 5.35 -1.20
C PRO A 14 2.11 6.79 -0.67
N ALA A 15 2.14 7.79 -1.56
CA ALA A 15 2.18 9.20 -1.19
C ALA A 15 0.85 9.70 -0.57
N ARG A 16 -0.28 9.11 -0.97
CA ARG A 16 -1.61 9.50 -0.44
C ARG A 16 -1.82 8.93 0.96
N LEU A 17 -1.46 7.67 1.16
CA LEU A 17 -1.45 6.98 2.45
C LEU A 17 -0.60 7.70 3.49
N THR A 18 0.66 8.01 3.16
CA THR A 18 1.56 8.72 4.09
C THR A 18 1.01 10.09 4.45
N LYS A 19 0.51 10.85 3.46
CA LYS A 19 -0.14 12.14 3.69
C LYS A 19 -1.39 12.05 4.56
N SER A 20 -2.25 11.03 4.36
CA SER A 20 -3.46 10.85 5.17
C SER A 20 -3.15 10.46 6.61
N MET A 21 -2.08 9.69 6.82
CA MET A 21 -1.59 9.31 8.15
C MET A 21 -0.85 10.45 8.86
N ARG A 22 -0.63 11.60 8.19
CA ARG A 22 0.24 12.69 8.67
C ARG A 22 1.63 12.18 9.04
N ASP A 23 2.05 11.11 8.37
CA ASP A 23 3.38 10.57 8.53
C ASP A 23 4.37 11.59 7.97
N ASN A 24 5.28 12.03 8.83
CA ASN A 24 6.34 12.97 8.49
C ASN A 24 7.68 12.24 8.62
N LEU A 25 8.76 12.86 8.16
CA LEU A 25 10.11 12.27 8.24
C LEU A 25 10.54 11.86 9.67
N LEU A 26 9.78 12.21 10.72
CA LEU A 26 10.03 11.83 12.11
C LEU A 26 9.78 10.34 12.39
N LEU A 27 9.02 9.63 11.55
CA LEU A 27 8.88 8.17 11.70
C LEU A 27 9.95 7.38 10.92
N ASN A 28 10.77 8.07 10.12
CA ASN A 28 11.85 7.42 9.39
C ASN A 28 12.83 6.74 10.35
N LYS A 29 13.24 5.51 10.02
CA LYS A 29 14.12 4.64 10.83
C LYS A 29 13.58 4.23 12.21
N LYS A 30 12.32 4.56 12.55
CA LYS A 30 11.71 4.05 13.77
C LYS A 30 11.27 2.59 13.63
N PRO A 31 11.29 1.81 14.71
CA PRO A 31 10.85 0.42 14.67
C PRO A 31 9.32 0.32 14.50
N ALA A 32 8.85 -0.43 13.49
CA ALA A 32 7.42 -0.67 13.25
C ALA A 32 6.82 -1.81 14.09
N PHE A 33 7.60 -2.41 14.99
CA PHE A 33 7.19 -3.51 15.88
C PHE A 33 7.05 -3.07 17.34
N LYS A 34 7.22 -1.78 17.64
CA LYS A 34 7.06 -1.18 18.97
C LYS A 34 5.95 -0.14 18.92
N LYS A 35 4.88 -0.30 19.71
CA LYS A 35 3.73 0.62 19.69
C LYS A 35 4.13 2.04 20.10
N GLU A 36 5.13 2.15 20.98
CA GLU A 36 5.66 3.41 21.51
C GLU A 36 6.31 4.28 20.42
N ALA A 37 6.67 3.68 19.28
CA ALA A 37 7.23 4.40 18.13
C ALA A 37 6.19 5.27 17.38
N GLY A 38 4.90 5.09 17.65
CA GLY A 38 3.78 5.83 17.07
C GLY A 38 3.25 5.27 15.74
N LEU A 39 3.98 4.36 15.10
CA LEU A 39 3.54 3.57 13.94
C LEU A 39 3.87 2.11 14.18
N TRP A 40 2.87 1.24 14.09
CA TRP A 40 3.03 -0.19 14.33
C TRP A 40 2.16 -1.02 13.39
N ILE A 41 2.50 -2.31 13.26
CA ILE A 41 1.74 -3.29 12.48
C ILE A 41 0.95 -4.18 13.45
N GLU A 42 -0.33 -4.40 13.16
CA GLU A 42 -1.18 -5.33 13.91
C GLU A 42 -1.54 -6.55 13.08
N ALA A 43 -1.99 -7.61 13.75
CA ALA A 43 -2.46 -8.81 13.07
C ALA A 43 -3.68 -8.47 12.21
N GLY A 44 -3.56 -8.69 10.90
CA GLY A 44 -4.66 -8.56 9.95
C GLY A 44 -5.43 -9.88 9.76
N GLU A 45 -6.39 -9.84 8.84
CA GLU A 45 -7.16 -11.01 8.45
C GLU A 45 -6.32 -12.01 7.64
N LYS A 46 -6.64 -13.31 7.76
CA LYS A 46 -6.05 -14.35 6.91
C LYS A 46 -6.62 -14.26 5.49
N ILE A 47 -5.77 -13.94 4.52
CA ILE A 47 -6.15 -13.85 3.11
C ILE A 47 -5.73 -15.13 2.38
N LYS A 48 -6.66 -15.74 1.63
CA LYS A 48 -6.36 -16.90 0.77
C LYS A 48 -5.39 -16.49 -0.34
N HIS A 49 -4.40 -17.34 -0.64
CA HIS A 49 -3.45 -17.10 -1.73
C HIS A 49 -4.12 -16.84 -3.09
N THR A 50 -5.27 -17.46 -3.35
CA THR A 50 -6.05 -17.25 -4.59
C THR A 50 -6.59 -15.82 -4.75
N LYS A 51 -6.65 -15.04 -3.65
CA LYS A 51 -7.03 -13.63 -3.66
C LYS A 51 -5.82 -12.70 -3.85
N ILE A 52 -4.59 -13.19 -3.83
CA ILE A 52 -3.39 -12.37 -3.98
C ILE A 52 -2.95 -12.37 -5.44
N GLN A 53 -2.89 -11.20 -6.06
CA GLN A 53 -2.39 -10.99 -7.41
C GLN A 53 -0.95 -10.52 -7.38
N LYS A 54 -0.17 -10.92 -8.40
CA LYS A 54 1.19 -10.46 -8.64
C LYS A 54 1.22 -9.61 -9.90
N ALA A 55 1.91 -8.48 -9.87
CA ALA A 55 2.07 -7.60 -11.01
C ALA A 55 3.47 -6.97 -11.02
N THR A 56 3.82 -6.32 -12.13
CA THR A 56 5.01 -5.48 -12.23
C THR A 56 4.87 -4.27 -11.29
N ARG A 57 6.01 -3.74 -10.84
CA ARG A 57 6.04 -2.51 -10.00
C ARG A 57 5.74 -1.29 -10.87
N ILE A 58 5.17 -0.24 -10.27
CA ILE A 58 4.86 1.02 -10.97
C ILE A 58 6.07 1.96 -10.87
N GLY A 59 6.43 2.64 -11.96
CA GLY A 59 7.43 3.71 -11.96
C GLY A 59 8.87 3.24 -11.80
N VAL A 60 9.16 2.00 -12.20
CA VAL A 60 10.50 1.39 -12.12
C VAL A 60 11.09 1.13 -13.50
N ASP A 61 10.75 1.92 -14.51
CA ASP A 61 11.25 1.71 -15.89
C ASP A 61 12.79 1.80 -15.98
N TYR A 62 13.41 2.53 -15.05
CA TYR A 62 14.87 2.59 -14.87
C TYR A 62 15.50 1.27 -14.39
N ALA A 63 14.72 0.29 -13.94
CA ALA A 63 15.23 -0.94 -13.33
C ALA A 63 15.63 -2.04 -14.33
N GLY A 64 15.73 -1.72 -15.62
CA GLY A 64 16.11 -2.67 -16.68
C GLY A 64 15.26 -3.94 -16.66
N GLU A 65 15.90 -5.10 -16.66
CA GLU A 65 15.23 -6.41 -16.62
C GLU A 65 14.35 -6.61 -15.38
N TYR A 66 14.68 -5.94 -14.26
CA TYR A 66 13.90 -6.03 -13.02
C TYR A 66 12.58 -5.25 -13.06
N ARG A 67 12.33 -4.45 -14.12
CA ARG A 67 11.03 -3.77 -14.28
C ARG A 67 9.89 -4.78 -14.53
N LEU A 68 10.21 -5.91 -15.17
CA LEU A 68 9.25 -6.96 -15.54
C LEU A 68 9.01 -7.97 -14.42
N LYS A 69 9.76 -7.91 -13.31
CA LYS A 69 9.58 -8.85 -12.20
C LYS A 69 8.23 -8.61 -11.49
N PRO A 70 7.45 -9.67 -11.20
CA PRO A 70 6.14 -9.56 -10.60
C PRO A 70 6.22 -9.38 -9.07
N TRP A 71 6.86 -8.29 -8.64
CA TRP A 71 7.17 -7.98 -7.23
C TRP A 71 6.21 -6.98 -6.60
N ARG A 72 5.08 -6.69 -7.25
CA ARG A 72 3.96 -5.95 -6.66
C ARG A 72 2.86 -6.94 -6.33
N TYR A 73 2.40 -6.92 -5.08
CA TYR A 73 1.34 -7.80 -4.58
C TYR A 73 0.15 -6.97 -4.14
N TYR A 74 -1.05 -7.40 -4.48
CA TYR A 74 -2.29 -6.76 -4.04
C TYR A 74 -3.45 -7.77 -3.96
N ILE A 75 -4.49 -7.39 -3.23
CA ILE A 75 -5.71 -8.21 -3.11
C ILE A 75 -6.58 -7.98 -4.35
N LYS A 76 -6.99 -9.07 -5.01
CA LYS A 76 -7.88 -9.04 -6.18
C LYS A 76 -9.18 -8.31 -5.82
N ASP A 77 -9.67 -7.49 -6.76
CA ASP A 77 -10.94 -6.75 -6.66
C ASP A 77 -11.01 -5.76 -5.47
N ASN A 78 -9.87 -5.41 -4.88
CA ASN A 78 -9.80 -4.42 -3.82
C ASN A 78 -9.88 -2.99 -4.40
N LYS A 79 -10.89 -2.22 -3.98
CA LYS A 79 -11.12 -0.82 -4.40
C LYS A 79 -10.02 0.16 -3.98
N PHE A 80 -9.20 -0.20 -3.00
CA PHE A 80 -8.15 0.67 -2.46
C PHE A 80 -6.81 0.52 -3.20
N ILE A 81 -6.73 -0.24 -4.30
CA ILE A 81 -5.49 -0.36 -5.08
C ILE A 81 -5.27 0.88 -5.95
N SER A 82 -4.03 1.34 -6.03
CA SER A 82 -3.65 2.54 -6.77
C SER A 82 -3.73 2.37 -8.29
N LYS A 83 -3.24 1.23 -8.77
CA LYS A 83 -3.31 0.76 -10.16
C LYS A 83 -3.44 -0.75 -10.13
N LYS A 84 -4.28 -1.31 -11.01
CA LYS A 84 -4.24 -2.74 -11.32
C LYS A 84 -2.90 -3.11 -11.96
#